data_AF-A0A1F5ERB4-F1
#
_entry.id   AF-A0A1F5ERB4-F1
#
_cell.length_a   1.000
_cell.length_b   1.000
_cell.length_c   1.000
_cell.angle_alpha   90.00
_cell.angle_beta   90.00
_cell.angle_gamma   90.00
#
_symmetry.space_group_name_H-M   'P 1'
#
loop_
_entity.id
_entity.type
_entity.pdbx_description
1 polymer ?
#
loop_
_entity_poly.entity_id
_entity_poly.type
_entity_poly.pdbx_seq_one_letter_code
_entity_poly.pdbx_strand_id
1 'polypeptide(L)'
;MVDLEDIFKAQFYVHPDFKGKTSIKYALPALVPELSYKKLEIKEGGTASNTWNQIVTGGYSKEDAEKQKKNLLEYCKLDTYAMVKIFEHLQEIIK
;
A
#
# COMPACT_ATOMS: atom_id res chain seq x y z
N MET A 1 9.27 16.19 6.94
CA MET A 1 8.70 14.97 6.31
C MET A 1 7.40 15.38 5.64
N VAL A 2 7.13 14.93 4.42
CA VAL A 2 5.90 15.23 3.68
C VAL A 2 5.03 13.98 3.67
N ASP A 3 3.74 14.11 3.98
CA ASP A 3 2.77 13.02 3.86
C ASP A 3 1.97 13.21 2.57
N LEU A 4 2.03 12.21 1.68
CA LEU A 4 1.33 12.24 0.40
C LEU A 4 -0.18 12.14 0.59
N GLU A 5 -0.66 11.55 1.69
CA GLU A 5 -2.08 11.44 1.99
C GLU A 5 -2.74 12.81 2.24
N ASP A 6 -1.97 13.81 2.69
CA ASP A 6 -2.48 15.15 3.00
C ASP A 6 -3.16 15.82 1.80
N ILE A 7 -2.67 15.55 0.58
CA ILE A 7 -3.27 16.06 -0.67
C ILE A 7 -4.72 15.58 -0.82
N PHE A 8 -4.95 14.29 -0.51
CA PHE A 8 -6.25 13.66 -0.62
C PHE A 8 -7.15 14.05 0.56
N LYS A 9 -6.61 14.13 1.79
CA LYS A 9 -7.37 14.60 2.97
C LYS A 9 -7.84 16.04 2.84
N ALA A 10 -6.98 16.92 2.33
CA ALA A 10 -7.29 18.32 2.09
C ALA A 10 -8.22 18.55 0.88
N GLN A 11 -8.59 17.49 0.16
CA GLN A 11 -9.43 17.53 -1.04
C GLN A 11 -8.84 18.40 -2.17
N PHE A 12 -7.51 18.56 -2.21
CA PHE A 12 -6.84 19.21 -3.34
C PHE A 12 -6.89 18.36 -4.61
N TYR A 13 -7.08 17.05 -4.46
CA TYR A 13 -7.34 16.13 -5.56
C TYR A 13 -8.43 15.13 -5.15
N VAL A 14 -9.50 15.03 -5.93
CA VAL A 14 -10.64 14.15 -5.66
C VAL A 14 -10.96 13.32 -6.91
N HIS A 15 -11.18 12.02 -6.73
CA HIS A 15 -11.59 11.11 -7.79
C HIS A 15 -12.84 10.30 -7.35
N PRO A 16 -13.82 10.05 -8.23
CA PRO A 16 -15.03 9.29 -7.88
C PRO A 16 -14.74 7.90 -7.27
N ASP A 17 -13.73 7.21 -7.80
CA ASP A 17 -13.35 5.87 -7.32
C ASP A 17 -12.70 5.86 -5.93
N PHE A 18 -12.34 7.02 -5.38
CA PHE A 18 -11.89 7.11 -3.99
C PHE A 18 -13.01 6.76 -3.01
N LYS A 19 -14.28 6.96 -3.38
CA LYS A 19 -15.45 6.66 -2.54
C LYS A 19 -15.36 7.29 -1.14
N GLY A 20 -14.86 8.51 -1.07
CA GLY A 20 -14.65 9.25 0.20
C GLY A 20 -13.52 8.69 1.07
N LYS A 21 -12.65 7.84 0.53
CA LYS A 21 -11.47 7.29 1.21
C LYS A 21 -10.19 7.92 0.66
N THR A 22 -9.20 8.09 1.52
CA THR A 22 -7.91 8.73 1.18
C THR A 22 -6.74 7.78 1.20
N SER A 23 -6.93 6.55 1.72
CA SER A 23 -5.81 5.63 1.87
C SER A 23 -5.28 5.16 0.53
N ILE A 24 -3.99 4.80 0.51
CA ILE A 24 -3.25 4.37 -0.68
C ILE A 24 -3.94 3.25 -1.47
N LYS A 25 -4.76 2.41 -0.82
CA LYS A 25 -5.48 1.30 -1.47
C LYS A 25 -6.64 1.73 -2.34
N TYR A 26 -7.19 2.91 -2.06
CA TYR A 26 -8.22 3.52 -2.89
C TYR A 26 -7.58 4.46 -3.91
N ALA A 27 -6.56 5.22 -3.49
CA ALA A 27 -5.85 6.15 -4.36
C ALA A 27 -5.10 5.42 -5.49
N LEU A 28 -4.28 4.41 -5.16
CA LEU A 28 -3.41 3.71 -6.12
C LEU A 28 -4.17 3.16 -7.33
N PRO A 29 -5.19 2.28 -7.19
CA PRO A 29 -5.86 1.70 -8.35
C PRO A 29 -6.72 2.71 -9.14
N ALA A 30 -7.06 3.86 -8.54
CA ALA A 30 -7.79 4.92 -9.23
C ALA A 30 -6.85 5.80 -10.08
N LEU A 31 -5.64 6.06 -9.59
CA LEU A 31 -4.65 6.90 -10.29
C LEU A 31 -3.74 6.09 -11.23
N VAL A 32 -3.47 4.84 -10.88
CA VAL A 32 -2.52 3.94 -11.52
C VAL A 32 -3.16 2.54 -11.63
N PRO A 33 -4.13 2.35 -12.55
CA PRO A 33 -5.02 1.17 -12.58
C PRO A 33 -4.28 -0.16 -12.83
N GLU A 34 -3.07 -0.12 -13.35
CA GLU A 34 -2.19 -1.29 -13.51
C GLU A 34 -1.63 -1.82 -12.18
N LEU A 35 -1.67 -1.02 -11.10
CA LEU A 35 -1.19 -1.40 -9.77
C LEU A 35 -2.35 -1.59 -8.79
N SER A 36 -2.33 -2.72 -8.08
CA SER A 36 -3.24 -2.96 -6.96
C SER A 36 -2.73 -4.03 -6.02
N TYR A 37 -3.17 -3.95 -4.76
CA TYR A 37 -2.90 -4.96 -3.73
C TYR A 37 -3.67 -6.27 -3.93
N LYS A 38 -4.57 -6.35 -4.92
CA LYS A 38 -5.51 -7.49 -5.06
C LYS A 38 -4.81 -8.84 -5.26
N LYS A 39 -3.62 -8.84 -5.87
CA LYS A 39 -2.82 -10.03 -6.18
C LYS A 39 -1.84 -10.44 -5.06
N LEU A 40 -1.70 -9.64 -4.01
CA LEU A 40 -0.80 -9.96 -2.89
C LEU A 40 -1.49 -10.89 -1.88
N GLU A 41 -0.71 -11.75 -1.22
CA GLU A 41 -1.21 -12.54 -0.09
C GLU A 41 -1.55 -11.65 1.11
N ILE A 42 -0.69 -10.67 1.39
CA ILE A 42 -0.90 -9.65 2.42
C ILE A 42 -1.35 -8.37 1.73
N LYS A 43 -2.53 -7.88 2.11
CA LYS A 43 -3.16 -6.69 1.52
C LYS A 43 -3.41 -5.58 2.52
N GLU A 44 -3.46 -5.93 3.81
CA GLU A 44 -3.84 -5.05 4.90
C GLU A 44 -2.67 -4.77 5.83
N GLY A 45 -2.47 -3.49 6.19
CA GLY A 45 -1.38 -3.09 7.09
C GLY A 45 -1.53 -3.74 8.48
N GLY A 46 -2.76 -3.93 8.96
CA GLY A 46 -3.03 -4.68 10.18
C GLY A 46 -2.59 -6.15 10.08
N THR A 47 -2.88 -6.79 8.94
CA THR A 47 -2.40 -8.15 8.66
C THR A 47 -0.88 -8.20 8.56
N ALA A 48 -0.25 -7.25 7.86
CA ALA A 48 1.20 -7.18 7.75
C ALA A 48 1.87 -7.08 9.14
N SER A 49 1.41 -6.18 10.00
CA SER A 49 1.89 -6.01 11.37
C SER A 49 1.70 -7.27 12.21
N ASN A 50 0.52 -7.91 12.13
CA ASN A 50 0.26 -9.15 12.87
C ASN A 50 1.13 -10.30 12.36
N THR A 51 1.28 -10.46 11.04
CA THR A 51 2.15 -11.48 10.43
C THR A 51 3.59 -11.31 10.90
N TRP A 52 4.11 -10.07 10.92
CA TRP A 52 5.44 -9.79 11.46
C TRP A 52 5.54 -10.16 12.94
N ASN A 53 4.54 -9.79 13.75
CA ASN A 53 4.50 -10.15 15.17
C ASN A 53 4.55 -11.66 15.39
N GLN A 54 3.75 -12.43 14.64
CA GLN A 54 3.75 -13.90 14.69
C GLN A 54 5.11 -14.49 14.30
N ILE A 55 5.80 -13.92 13.30
CA ILE A 55 7.15 -14.37 12.92
C ILE A 55 8.13 -14.18 14.09
N VAL A 56 8.17 -13.00 14.71
CA VAL A 56 9.18 -12.68 15.73
C VAL A 56 8.88 -13.29 17.10
N THR A 57 7.62 -13.66 17.36
CA THR A 57 7.19 -14.32 18.60
C THR A 57 7.16 -15.85 18.50
N GLY A 58 7.50 -16.43 17.34
CA GLY A 58 7.53 -17.88 17.15
C GLY A 58 6.15 -18.51 16.93
N GLY A 59 5.15 -17.72 16.50
CA GLY A 59 3.81 -18.20 16.14
C GLY A 59 3.74 -18.99 14.83
N TYR A 60 4.84 -19.04 14.06
CA TYR A 60 4.96 -19.82 12.83
C TYR A 60 6.02 -20.91 12.93
N SER A 61 5.80 -22.01 12.20
CA SER A 61 6.89 -22.94 11.87
C SER A 61 8.00 -22.21 11.09
N LYS A 62 9.20 -22.77 11.06
CA LYS A 62 10.31 -22.16 10.30
C LYS A 62 9.98 -21.97 8.81
N GLU A 63 9.33 -22.96 8.21
CA GLU A 63 8.94 -22.91 6.80
C GLU A 63 7.86 -21.85 6.54
N ASP A 64 6.83 -21.80 7.39
CA ASP A 64 5.77 -20.78 7.27
C ASP A 64 6.31 -19.38 7.49
N ALA A 65 7.23 -19.19 8.44
CA ALA A 65 7.86 -17.91 8.70
C ALA A 65 8.61 -17.40 7.46
N GLU A 66 9.37 -18.25 6.76
CA GLU A 66 10.06 -17.88 5.52
C GLU A 66 9.08 -17.53 4.39
N LYS A 67 7.97 -18.27 4.27
CA LYS A 67 6.91 -17.93 3.30
C LYS A 67 6.30 -16.55 3.63
N GLN A 68 5.98 -16.29 4.89
CA GLN A 68 5.38 -15.03 5.30
C GLN A 68 6.34 -13.84 5.16
N LYS A 69 7.64 -14.02 5.38
CA LYS A 69 8.65 -13.00 5.09
C LYS A 69 8.65 -12.59 3.62
N LYS A 70 8.54 -13.55 2.69
CA LYS A 70 8.43 -13.25 1.25
C LYS A 70 7.17 -12.47 0.92
N ASN A 71 6.03 -12.86 1.51
CA ASN A 71 4.77 -12.14 1.34
C ASN A 71 4.85 -10.70 1.87
N LEU A 72 5.47 -10.50 3.03
CA LEU A 72 5.71 -9.16 3.60
C LEU A 72 6.63 -8.33 2.71
N LEU A 73 7.67 -8.93 2.14
CA LEU A 73 8.59 -8.22 1.27
C LEU A 73 7.89 -7.71 -0.01
N GLU A 74 7.05 -8.53 -0.64
CA GLU A 74 6.25 -8.10 -1.79
C GLU A 74 5.25 -7.00 -1.41
N TYR A 75 4.63 -7.07 -0.23
CA TYR A 75 3.77 -6.00 0.29
C TYR A 75 4.55 -4.69 0.48
N CYS A 76 5.69 -4.72 1.17
CA CYS A 76 6.53 -3.53 1.41
C CYS A 76 7.06 -2.92 0.11
N LYS A 77 7.42 -3.77 -0.86
CA LYS A 77 7.84 -3.33 -2.19
C LYS A 77 6.71 -2.58 -2.90
N LEU A 78 5.48 -3.09 -2.86
CA LEU A 78 4.34 -2.42 -3.46
C LEU A 78 4.00 -1.11 -2.74
N ASP A 79 4.02 -1.06 -1.40
CA ASP A 79 3.79 0.17 -0.63
C ASP A 79 4.75 1.30 -1.06
N THR A 80 6.04 0.98 -1.18
CA THR A 80 7.04 1.96 -1.61
C THR A 80 6.82 2.40 -3.06
N TYR A 81 6.62 1.43 -3.96
CA TYR A 81 6.45 1.72 -5.38
C TYR A 81 5.16 2.49 -5.68
N ALA A 82 4.08 2.18 -4.96
CA ALA A 82 2.80 2.87 -5.06
C ALA A 82 2.93 4.36 -4.73
N MET A 83 3.65 4.72 -3.68
CA MET A 83 3.89 6.13 -3.33
C MET A 83 4.61 6.89 -4.44
N VAL A 84 5.65 6.29 -5.04
CA VAL A 84 6.38 6.90 -6.17
C VAL A 84 5.45 7.11 -7.36
N LYS A 85 4.68 6.08 -7.73
CA LYS A 85 3.78 6.15 -8.89
C LYS A 85 2.64 7.14 -8.72
N ILE A 86 2.08 7.25 -7.51
CA ILE A 86 1.08 8.27 -7.20
C ILE A 86 1.69 9.67 -7.29
N PHE A 87 2.91 9.86 -6.77
CA PHE A 87 3.60 11.14 -6.85
C PHE A 87 3.90 11.54 -8.30
N GLU A 88 4.41 10.62 -9.12
CA GLU A 88 4.65 10.84 -10.56
C GLU A 88 3.36 11.26 -11.28
N HIS A 89 2.25 10.56 -11.04
CA HIS A 89 0.95 10.90 -11.60
C HIS A 89 0.51 12.33 -11.22
N LEU A 90 0.62 12.69 -9.94
CA LEU A 90 0.27 14.03 -9.48
C LEU A 90 1.15 15.11 -10.11
N GLN A 91 2.44 14.83 -10.34
CA GLN A 91 3.33 15.76 -11.04
C GLN A 91 2.97 15.95 -12.51
N GLU A 92 2.47 14.91 -13.19
CA GLU A 92 2.03 15.01 -14.59
C GLU A 92 0.82 15.93 -14.75
N ILE A 93 -0.06 16.00 -13.74
CA ILE A 93 -1.26 16.87 -13.76
C ILE A 93 -0.92 18.35 -13.56
N ILE A 94 0.19 18.66 -12.89
CA ILE A 94 0.59 20.03 -12.53
C ILE A 94 1.48 20.69 -13.61
N LYS A 95 1.94 19.91 -14.60
CA LYS A 95 2.69 20.44 -15.75
C LYS A 95 1.79 21.17 -16.74
#